data_AF-A0AAU0KZ47-F1
#
_entry.id   AF-A0AAU0KZ47-F1
#
_cell.length_a   1.000
_cell.length_b   1.000
_cell.length_c   1.000
_cell.angle_alpha   90.00
_cell.angle_beta   90.00
_cell.angle_gamma   90.00
#
_symmetry.space_group_name_H-M   'P 1'
#
loop_
_entity.id
_entity.type
_entity.pdbx_description
1 polymer ?
#
loop_
_entity_poly.entity_id
_entity_poly.type
_entity_poly.pdbx_seq_one_letter_code
_entity_poly.pdbx_strand_id
1 'polypeptide(L)'
;MKPQLVRHSNQALKRYMADMSLSADDLTRLTKIAESKIHKALNGENVLRLSQLEKIAKVLFVPTVYLTTDHFIFQRDSPQVIEHRNQEDISENEYRYRALIEEFSQVRQSYISVKEAMDEELEKFDLKLSGDINNAESDAKTIIDYFGFHSFQKKIKIMMTIIILGGNWLRIKRYWLLIKGQKNLALMVCACTMKPYQ
;
A
#
# COMPACT_ATOMS: atom_id res chain seq x y z
N MET A 1 48.34 -11.91 -28.43
CA MET A 1 47.26 -11.12 -29.07
C MET A 1 47.50 -9.63 -28.83
N LYS A 2 47.46 -8.80 -29.88
CA LYS A 2 47.54 -7.34 -29.70
C LYS A 2 46.27 -6.86 -28.98
N PRO A 3 46.37 -5.96 -27.99
CA PRO A 3 45.20 -5.44 -27.31
C PRO A 3 44.34 -4.63 -28.29
N GLN A 4 43.14 -5.10 -28.56
CA GLN A 4 42.20 -4.41 -29.45
C GLN A 4 41.64 -3.18 -28.72
N LEU A 5 41.90 -2.01 -29.30
CA LEU A 5 41.37 -0.73 -28.81
C LEU A 5 39.95 -0.56 -29.35
N VAL A 6 39.08 0.02 -28.53
CA VAL A 6 37.66 0.16 -28.84
C VAL A 6 37.34 1.63 -29.10
N ARG A 7 36.52 1.87 -30.12
CA ARG A 7 35.97 3.19 -30.41
C ARG A 7 35.05 3.60 -29.26
N HIS A 8 35.28 4.80 -28.74
CA HIS A 8 34.41 5.40 -27.74
C HIS A 8 34.12 6.86 -28.09
N SER A 9 33.05 7.37 -27.50
CA SER A 9 32.66 8.76 -27.64
C SER A 9 33.19 9.56 -26.44
N ASN A 10 33.88 10.66 -26.73
CA ASN A 10 34.29 11.62 -25.71
C ASN A 10 33.11 12.46 -25.19
N GLN A 11 32.13 12.78 -26.02
CA GLN A 11 30.95 13.54 -25.59
C GLN A 11 30.08 12.71 -24.64
N ALA A 12 29.86 11.44 -24.95
CA ALA A 12 29.13 10.51 -24.09
C ALA A 12 29.83 10.34 -22.74
N LEU A 13 31.16 10.17 -22.73
CA LEU A 13 31.93 10.11 -21.48
C LEU A 13 31.75 11.38 -20.64
N LYS A 14 31.93 12.56 -21.24
CA LYS A 14 31.77 13.84 -20.54
C LYS A 14 30.35 14.04 -20.00
N ARG A 15 29.34 13.69 -20.80
CA ARG A 15 27.92 13.77 -20.40
C ARG A 15 27.64 12.91 -19.18
N TYR A 16 27.94 11.61 -19.24
CA TYR A 16 27.63 10.70 -18.14
C TYR A 16 28.51 10.95 -16.89
N MET A 17 29.71 11.50 -17.06
CA MET A 17 30.51 12.01 -15.93
C MET A 17 29.83 13.21 -15.27
N ALA A 18 29.32 14.17 -16.05
CA ALA A 18 28.56 15.31 -15.53
C ALA A 18 27.28 14.87 -14.83
N ASP A 19 26.54 13.91 -15.41
CA ASP A 19 25.32 13.35 -14.80
C ASP A 19 25.58 12.69 -13.44
N MET A 20 26.81 12.21 -13.21
CA MET A 20 27.23 11.61 -11.94
C MET A 20 28.01 12.59 -11.05
N SER A 21 28.21 13.84 -11.49
CA SER A 21 29.06 14.83 -10.82
C SER A 21 30.47 14.30 -10.51
N LEU A 22 31.05 13.54 -11.44
CA LEU A 22 32.37 12.93 -11.31
C LEU A 22 33.45 13.74 -12.04
N SER A 23 34.58 13.97 -11.36
CA SER A 23 35.79 14.50 -12.00
C SER A 23 36.60 13.41 -12.72
N ALA A 24 37.55 13.81 -13.58
CA ALA A 24 38.48 12.87 -14.23
C ALA A 24 39.35 12.13 -13.21
N ASP A 25 39.72 12.79 -12.11
CA ASP A 25 40.51 12.23 -11.01
C ASP A 25 39.70 11.18 -10.25
N ASP A 26 38.42 11.46 -9.99
CA ASP A 26 37.51 10.48 -9.38
C ASP A 26 37.34 9.25 -10.28
N LEU A 27 37.18 9.45 -11.59
CA LEU A 27 37.07 8.34 -12.53
C LEU A 27 38.35 7.49 -12.56
N THR A 28 39.52 8.13 -12.50
CA THR A 28 40.83 7.47 -12.41
C THR A 28 40.91 6.59 -11.15
N ARG A 29 40.55 7.16 -9.98
CA ARG A 29 40.55 6.47 -8.69
C ARG A 29 39.59 5.28 -8.68
N LEU A 30 38.37 5.46 -9.20
CA LEU A 30 37.31 4.43 -9.17
C LEU A 30 37.59 3.29 -10.16
N THR A 31 38.11 3.61 -11.35
CA THR A 31 38.32 2.60 -12.42
C THR A 31 39.71 1.95 -12.37
N LYS A 32 40.66 2.54 -11.62
CA LYS A 32 42.09 2.17 -11.61
C LYS A 32 42.72 2.20 -13.02
N ILE A 33 42.26 3.11 -13.86
CA ILE A 33 42.85 3.39 -15.18
C ILE A 33 43.83 4.54 -15.01
N ALA A 34 44.95 4.53 -15.74
CA ALA A 34 45.92 5.63 -15.69
C ALA A 34 45.29 6.95 -16.12
N GLU A 35 45.52 8.02 -15.35
CA GLU A 35 45.00 9.37 -15.57
C GLU A 35 45.27 9.87 -17.00
N SER A 36 46.50 9.65 -17.49
CA SER A 36 46.90 10.00 -18.85
C SER A 36 46.02 9.36 -19.94
N LYS A 37 45.48 8.16 -19.71
CA LYS A 37 44.55 7.51 -20.65
C LYS A 37 43.15 8.10 -20.55
N ILE A 38 42.70 8.48 -19.36
CA ILE A 38 41.38 9.10 -19.17
C ILE A 38 41.35 10.46 -19.87
N HIS A 39 42.37 11.31 -19.68
CA HIS A 39 42.43 12.59 -20.38
C HIS A 39 42.48 12.44 -21.90
N LYS A 40 43.27 11.48 -22.41
CA LYS A 40 43.30 11.18 -23.86
C LYS A 40 41.94 10.72 -24.38
N ALA A 41 41.22 9.86 -23.65
CA ALA A 41 39.86 9.44 -23.98
C ALA A 41 38.88 10.63 -23.99
N LEU A 42 38.96 11.52 -23.01
CA LEU A 42 38.13 12.74 -22.93
C LEU A 42 38.44 13.75 -24.04
N ASN A 43 39.65 13.69 -24.60
CA ASN A 43 40.06 14.49 -25.75
C ASN A 43 39.70 13.85 -27.10
N GLY A 44 39.12 12.63 -27.10
CA GLY A 44 38.65 11.95 -28.31
C GLY A 44 39.61 10.93 -28.90
N GLU A 45 40.71 10.59 -28.22
CA GLU A 45 41.63 9.55 -28.67
C GLU A 45 41.12 8.14 -28.29
N ASN A 46 41.12 7.21 -29.25
CA ASN A 46 40.72 5.82 -29.02
C ASN A 46 41.81 5.00 -28.27
N VAL A 47 42.00 5.28 -26.98
CA VAL A 47 43.05 4.68 -26.13
C VAL A 47 42.56 3.58 -25.18
N LEU A 48 41.25 3.35 -25.11
CA LEU A 48 40.62 2.43 -24.17
C LEU A 48 40.45 1.02 -24.77
N ARG A 49 40.76 0.00 -23.96
CA ARG A 49 40.37 -1.39 -24.25
C ARG A 49 38.92 -1.62 -23.84
N LEU A 50 38.27 -2.66 -24.37
CA LEU A 50 36.90 -3.02 -24.01
C LEU A 50 36.72 -3.17 -22.49
N SER A 51 37.60 -3.91 -21.84
CA SER A 51 37.56 -4.12 -20.38
C SER A 51 37.75 -2.84 -19.56
N GLN A 52 38.38 -1.81 -20.12
CA GLN A 52 38.49 -0.49 -19.48
C GLN A 52 37.20 0.31 -19.66
N LEU A 53 36.61 0.23 -20.86
CA LEU A 53 35.33 0.87 -21.16
C LEU A 53 34.19 0.26 -20.32
N GLU A 54 34.19 -1.05 -20.12
CA GLU A 54 33.25 -1.76 -19.21
C GLU A 54 33.39 -1.29 -17.75
N LYS A 55 34.62 -1.09 -17.27
CA LYS A 55 34.86 -0.54 -15.92
C LYS A 55 34.31 0.87 -15.78
N ILE A 56 34.54 1.71 -16.79
CA ILE A 56 34.00 3.07 -16.82
C ILE A 56 32.46 3.03 -16.85
N ALA A 57 31.88 2.21 -17.72
CA ALA A 57 30.44 2.02 -17.83
C ALA A 57 29.81 1.60 -16.50
N LYS A 58 30.47 0.70 -15.76
CA LYS A 58 30.03 0.26 -14.43
C LYS A 58 30.06 1.39 -13.40
N VAL A 59 31.10 2.23 -13.39
CA VAL A 59 31.20 3.40 -12.49
C VAL A 59 30.15 4.46 -12.83
N LEU A 60 29.88 4.65 -14.11
CA LEU A 60 28.90 5.62 -14.61
C LEU A 60 27.46 5.08 -14.61
N PHE A 61 27.22 3.84 -14.16
CA PHE A 61 25.90 3.20 -14.17
C PHE A 61 25.18 3.32 -15.52
N VAL A 62 25.90 3.06 -16.61
CA VAL A 62 25.36 3.05 -17.98
C VAL A 62 25.81 1.80 -18.71
N PRO A 63 25.02 1.25 -19.66
CA PRO A 63 25.48 0.13 -20.48
C PRO A 63 26.63 0.57 -21.39
N THR A 64 27.62 -0.30 -21.58
CA THR A 64 28.87 0.02 -22.31
C THR A 64 28.63 0.54 -23.74
N VAL A 65 27.58 0.06 -24.42
CA VAL A 65 27.21 0.50 -25.77
C VAL A 65 26.97 2.01 -25.83
N TYR A 66 26.39 2.60 -24.78
CA TYR A 66 26.10 4.04 -24.72
C TYR A 66 27.36 4.91 -24.61
N LEU A 67 28.53 4.31 -24.30
CA LEU A 67 29.81 5.02 -24.34
C LEU A 67 30.49 4.95 -25.72
N THR A 68 29.93 4.19 -26.67
CA THR A 68 30.54 4.01 -27.99
C THR A 68 30.06 5.01 -29.04
N THR A 69 28.97 5.74 -28.75
CA THR A 69 28.27 6.59 -29.71
C THR A 69 27.63 7.79 -29.03
N ASP A 70 27.55 8.90 -29.77
CA ASP A 70 26.90 10.15 -29.35
C ASP A 70 25.38 10.12 -29.52
N HIS A 71 24.90 9.23 -30.38
CA HIS A 71 23.54 9.26 -30.93
C HIS A 71 22.47 8.75 -29.94
N PHE A 72 22.89 7.98 -28.94
CA PHE A 72 21.98 7.39 -27.96
C PHE A 72 22.26 7.95 -26.57
N ILE A 73 21.20 8.41 -25.91
CA ILE A 73 21.23 8.90 -24.54
C ILE A 73 20.53 7.87 -23.67
N PHE A 74 21.23 7.34 -22.68
CA PHE A 74 20.64 6.50 -21.66
C PHE A 74 19.90 7.40 -20.66
N GLN A 75 18.57 7.35 -20.68
CA GLN A 75 17.75 7.97 -19.64
C GLN A 75 17.72 7.02 -18.45
N ARG A 76 18.27 7.45 -17.31
CA ARG A 76 18.12 6.71 -16.06
C ARG A 76 16.68 6.90 -15.59
N ASP A 77 15.99 5.82 -15.27
CA ASP A 77 14.73 5.85 -14.53
C ASP A 77 15.03 6.29 -13.08
N SER A 78 15.45 7.55 -12.90
CA SER A 78 15.51 8.14 -11.57
C SER A 78 14.07 8.40 -11.13
N PRO A 79 13.60 7.87 -9.99
CA PRO A 79 12.32 8.28 -9.46
C PRO A 79 12.36 9.81 -9.32
N GLN A 80 11.37 10.48 -9.90
CA GLN A 80 11.29 11.94 -9.77
C GLN A 80 11.30 12.27 -8.28
N VAL A 81 12.23 13.13 -7.86
CA VAL A 81 12.24 13.65 -6.49
C VAL A 81 11.00 14.52 -6.37
N ILE A 82 9.94 13.99 -5.78
CA ILE A 82 8.71 14.74 -5.50
C ILE A 82 9.04 15.66 -4.32
N GLU A 83 9.33 16.93 -4.59
CA GLU A 83 9.47 17.96 -3.57
C GLU A 83 8.09 18.31 -2.99
N HIS A 84 7.69 17.59 -1.94
CA HIS A 84 6.42 17.83 -1.23
C HIS A 84 6.30 19.23 -0.57
N ARG A 85 7.38 20.03 -0.57
CA ARG A 85 7.39 21.40 -0.04
C ARG A 85 6.83 22.45 -1.00
N ASN A 86 6.73 22.11 -2.29
CA ASN A 86 6.25 22.98 -3.37
C ASN A 86 4.94 22.49 -3.98
N GLN A 87 4.30 21.49 -3.39
CA GLN A 87 2.96 21.08 -3.81
C GLN A 87 1.97 22.09 -3.23
N GLU A 88 1.07 22.62 -4.08
CA GLU A 88 -0.07 23.41 -3.61
C GLU A 88 -0.75 22.65 -2.47
N ASP A 89 -1.11 23.35 -1.39
CA ASP A 89 -1.83 22.75 -0.27
C ASP A 89 -3.02 21.98 -0.85
N ILE A 90 -2.97 20.66 -0.73
CA ILE A 90 -4.06 19.78 -1.13
C ILE A 90 -5.29 20.33 -0.42
N SER A 91 -6.31 20.73 -1.19
CA SER A 91 -7.51 21.32 -0.60
C SER A 91 -8.04 20.40 0.51
N GLU A 92 -8.46 20.95 1.64
CA GLU A 92 -8.93 20.17 2.80
C GLU A 92 -9.97 19.10 2.38
N ASN A 93 -10.77 19.43 1.36
CA ASN A 93 -11.73 18.51 0.76
C ASN A 93 -11.07 17.30 0.09
N GLU A 94 -10.00 17.48 -0.67
CA GLU A 94 -9.28 16.38 -1.33
C GLU A 94 -8.62 15.45 -0.32
N TYR A 95 -8.10 15.98 0.79
CA TYR A 95 -7.60 15.15 1.90
C TYR A 95 -8.72 14.29 2.51
N ARG A 96 -9.90 14.89 2.74
CA ARG A 96 -11.08 14.17 3.26
C ARG A 96 -11.57 13.10 2.30
N TYR A 97 -11.56 13.36 0.99
CA TYR A 97 -11.94 12.36 -0.01
C TYR A 97 -10.95 11.20 -0.05
N ARG A 98 -9.64 11.47 0.02
CA ARG A 98 -8.62 10.41 0.06
C ARG A 98 -8.75 9.55 1.32
N ALA A 99 -8.95 10.16 2.48
CA ALA A 99 -9.19 9.45 3.73
C ALA A 99 -10.44 8.55 3.66
N LEU A 100 -11.54 9.06 3.09
CA LEU A 100 -12.77 8.28 2.90
C LEU A 100 -12.54 7.08 1.95
N ILE A 101 -11.80 7.27 0.86
CA ILE A 101 -11.46 6.20 -0.09
C ILE A 101 -10.61 5.12 0.59
N GLU A 102 -9.65 5.52 1.43
CA GLU A 102 -8.81 4.58 2.18
C GLU A 102 -9.63 3.78 3.20
N GLU A 103 -10.49 4.42 3.98
CA GLU A 103 -11.38 3.75 4.92
C GLU A 103 -12.29 2.74 4.21
N PHE A 104 -12.91 3.15 3.09
CA PHE A 104 -13.79 2.26 2.33
C PHE A 104 -13.03 1.07 1.73
N SER A 105 -11.80 1.31 1.26
CA SER A 105 -10.93 0.26 0.72
C SER A 105 -10.51 -0.74 1.80
N GLN A 106 -10.21 -0.27 3.02
CA GLN A 106 -9.90 -1.13 4.17
C GLN A 106 -11.10 -1.99 4.58
N VAL A 107 -12.30 -1.41 4.61
CA VAL A 107 -13.54 -2.15 4.90
C VAL A 107 -13.81 -3.20 3.83
N ARG A 108 -13.65 -2.86 2.55
CA ARG A 108 -13.77 -3.81 1.43
C ARG A 108 -12.78 -4.96 1.57
N GLN A 109 -11.50 -4.66 1.84
CA GLN A 109 -10.47 -5.69 1.97
C GLN A 109 -10.73 -6.60 3.16
N SER A 110 -11.22 -6.04 4.27
CA SER A 110 -11.63 -6.82 5.44
C SER A 110 -12.81 -7.74 5.12
N TYR A 111 -13.81 -7.24 4.39
CA TYR A 111 -14.94 -8.04 3.93
C TYR A 111 -14.51 -9.19 3.01
N ILE A 112 -13.65 -8.91 2.01
CA ILE A 112 -13.12 -9.93 1.10
C ILE A 112 -12.32 -10.98 1.88
N SER A 113 -11.44 -10.56 2.79
CA SER A 113 -10.65 -11.48 3.61
C SER A 113 -11.52 -12.38 4.49
N VAL A 114 -12.60 -11.85 5.08
CA VAL A 114 -13.56 -12.65 5.84
C VAL A 114 -14.28 -13.64 4.93
N LYS A 115 -14.73 -13.18 3.75
CA LYS A 115 -15.39 -14.04 2.77
C LYS A 115 -14.48 -15.17 2.30
N GLU A 116 -13.22 -14.87 1.98
CA GLU A 116 -12.22 -15.85 1.55
C GLU A 116 -11.86 -16.82 2.69
N ALA A 117 -11.78 -16.34 3.93
CA ALA A 117 -11.48 -17.18 5.09
C ALA A 117 -12.63 -18.13 5.48
N MET A 118 -13.86 -17.80 5.10
CA MET A 118 -15.03 -18.64 5.38
C MET A 118 -15.22 -19.77 4.36
N ASP A 119 -14.62 -19.68 3.16
CA ASP A 119 -14.71 -20.69 2.07
C ASP A 119 -16.13 -21.24 1.81
N GLU A 120 -17.14 -20.43 2.12
CA GLU A 120 -18.57 -20.75 2.03
C GLU A 120 -19.26 -19.65 1.23
N GLU A 121 -20.21 -20.02 0.37
CA GLU A 121 -21.06 -19.04 -0.30
C GLU A 121 -21.97 -18.39 0.76
N LEU A 122 -21.95 -17.05 0.83
CA LEU A 122 -22.83 -16.30 1.74
C LEU A 122 -24.29 -16.64 1.40
N GLU A 123 -24.98 -17.34 2.29
CA GLU A 123 -26.41 -17.57 2.18
C GLU A 123 -27.14 -16.23 2.12
N LYS A 124 -28.17 -16.14 1.27
CA LYS A 124 -28.96 -14.92 1.13
C LYS A 124 -29.58 -14.59 2.48
N PHE A 125 -29.35 -13.36 2.94
CA PHE A 125 -29.99 -12.85 4.15
C PHE A 125 -31.49 -12.63 3.88
N ASP A 126 -32.32 -13.59 4.29
CA ASP A 126 -33.78 -13.59 4.08
C ASP A 126 -34.59 -13.59 5.38
N LEU A 127 -33.94 -13.23 6.50
CA LEU A 127 -34.56 -13.08 7.80
C LEU A 127 -35.68 -12.01 7.76
N LYS A 128 -36.92 -12.43 8.00
CA LYS A 128 -38.10 -11.56 8.09
C LYS A 128 -38.57 -11.46 9.53
N LEU A 129 -38.60 -10.22 10.05
CA LEU A 129 -39.11 -9.90 11.39
C LEU A 129 -40.41 -9.13 11.26
N SER A 130 -41.33 -9.34 12.20
CA SER A 130 -42.62 -8.66 12.21
C SER A 130 -42.50 -7.18 12.61
N GLY A 131 -41.54 -6.84 13.48
CA GLY A 131 -41.29 -5.47 13.93
C GLY A 131 -42.34 -4.91 14.90
N ASP A 132 -43.30 -5.73 15.33
CA ASP A 132 -44.32 -5.36 16.31
C ASP A 132 -43.84 -5.67 17.73
N ILE A 133 -44.01 -4.71 18.65
CA ILE A 133 -43.68 -4.85 20.07
C ILE A 133 -44.43 -6.04 20.69
N ASN A 134 -45.66 -6.30 20.24
CA ASN A 134 -46.47 -7.41 20.76
C ASN A 134 -45.95 -8.79 20.32
N ASN A 135 -45.11 -8.84 19.28
CA ASN A 135 -44.52 -10.06 18.72
C ASN A 135 -43.00 -10.16 18.93
N ALA A 136 -42.44 -9.33 19.82
CA ALA A 136 -41.01 -9.28 20.09
C ALA A 136 -40.42 -10.64 20.54
N GLU A 137 -41.19 -11.46 21.27
CA GLU A 137 -40.77 -12.81 21.66
C GLU A 137 -40.67 -13.77 20.48
N SER A 138 -41.59 -13.65 19.52
CA SER A 138 -41.58 -14.45 18.29
C SER A 138 -40.42 -14.04 17.41
N ASP A 139 -40.21 -12.73 17.21
CA ASP A 139 -39.09 -12.22 16.42
C ASP A 139 -37.74 -12.59 17.04
N ALA A 140 -37.62 -12.54 18.37
CA ALA A 140 -36.42 -12.98 19.09
C ALA A 140 -36.14 -14.48 18.87
N LYS A 141 -37.17 -15.32 18.85
CA LYS A 141 -37.04 -16.75 18.59
C LYS A 141 -36.62 -17.02 17.14
N THR A 142 -37.22 -16.32 16.17
CA THR A 142 -36.83 -16.39 14.75
C THR A 142 -35.37 -16.01 14.55
N ILE A 143 -34.86 -14.98 15.23
CA ILE A 143 -33.44 -14.59 15.19
C ILE A 143 -32.56 -15.71 15.75
N ILE A 144 -32.93 -16.29 16.89
CA ILE A 144 -32.16 -17.37 17.53
C ILE A 144 -32.08 -18.60 16.62
N ASP A 145 -33.20 -18.98 16.01
CA ASP A 145 -33.31 -20.14 15.13
C ASP A 145 -32.54 -19.89 13.81
N TYR A 146 -32.62 -18.69 13.24
CA TYR A 146 -31.94 -18.33 12.00
C TYR A 146 -30.41 -18.34 12.13
N PHE A 147 -29.87 -17.86 13.26
CA PHE A 147 -28.43 -17.84 13.51
C PHE A 147 -27.91 -19.04 14.30
N GLY A 148 -28.78 -20.01 14.64
CA GLY A 148 -28.40 -21.26 15.31
C GLY A 148 -27.88 -21.10 16.74
N PHE A 149 -28.28 -20.08 17.49
CA PHE A 149 -27.78 -19.81 18.86
C PHE A 149 -28.37 -20.73 19.95
N HIS A 150 -28.61 -22.01 19.64
CA HIS A 150 -29.34 -22.94 20.51
C HIS A 150 -28.59 -23.29 21.83
N SER A 151 -27.25 -23.16 21.87
CA SER A 151 -26.43 -23.47 23.05
C SER A 151 -26.37 -22.34 24.11
N PHE A 152 -26.93 -21.16 23.83
CA PHE A 152 -26.79 -19.97 24.69
C PHE A 152 -28.04 -19.58 25.50
N GLN A 153 -29.03 -20.47 25.62
CA GLN A 153 -30.32 -20.21 26.30
C GLN A 153 -30.19 -19.66 27.74
N LYS A 154 -29.08 -19.94 28.46
CA LYS A 154 -28.89 -19.47 29.84
C LYS A 154 -28.54 -17.98 29.97
N LYS A 155 -27.98 -17.34 28.94
CA LYS A 155 -27.57 -15.91 28.99
C LYS A 155 -28.63 -14.95 28.45
N ILE A 156 -29.52 -15.41 27.59
CA ILE A 156 -30.56 -14.59 26.94
C ILE A 156 -31.59 -14.08 27.95
N LYS A 157 -31.91 -14.89 28.98
CA LYS A 157 -32.83 -14.49 30.06
C LYS A 157 -32.38 -13.22 30.78
N ILE A 158 -31.07 -13.03 30.97
CA ILE A 158 -30.49 -11.85 31.65
C ILE A 158 -30.56 -10.61 30.74
N MET A 159 -30.43 -10.78 29.42
CA MET A 159 -30.45 -9.67 28.46
C MET A 159 -31.88 -9.15 28.22
N MET A 160 -32.88 -10.04 28.12
CA MET A 160 -34.29 -9.64 28.02
C MET A 160 -34.77 -8.87 29.25
N THR A 161 -34.36 -9.27 30.46
CA THR A 161 -34.74 -8.55 31.70
C THR A 161 -34.15 -7.13 31.76
N ILE A 162 -32.97 -6.88 31.18
CA ILE A 162 -32.35 -5.55 31.16
C ILE A 162 -33.05 -4.61 30.16
N ILE A 163 -33.50 -5.15 29.02
CA ILE A 163 -34.22 -4.39 27.98
C ILE A 163 -35.64 -4.05 28.43
N ILE A 164 -36.33 -4.97 29.10
CA ILE A 164 -37.71 -4.78 29.58
C ILE A 164 -37.79 -3.85 30.80
N LEU A 165 -36.76 -3.77 31.65
CA LEU A 165 -36.77 -2.97 32.89
C LEU A 165 -36.16 -1.55 32.77
N GLY A 166 -35.93 -1.02 31.56
CA GLY A 166 -35.46 0.36 31.40
C GLY A 166 -34.10 0.65 32.07
N GLY A 167 -33.17 -0.32 32.02
CA GLY A 167 -31.93 -0.28 32.78
C GLY A 167 -30.89 0.73 32.27
N ASN A 168 -30.57 1.69 33.14
CA ASN A 168 -29.55 2.73 33.02
C ASN A 168 -28.27 2.31 32.23
N TRP A 169 -27.92 3.10 31.21
CA TRP A 169 -26.90 2.85 30.17
C TRP A 169 -25.50 2.50 30.72
N LEU A 170 -25.16 2.97 31.92
CA LEU A 170 -23.89 2.65 32.58
C LEU A 170 -23.75 1.19 33.03
N ARG A 171 -24.86 0.49 33.34
CA ARG A 171 -24.81 -0.93 33.71
C ARG A 171 -24.59 -1.83 32.49
N ILE A 172 -25.09 -1.41 31.32
CA ILE A 172 -24.89 -2.11 30.04
C ILE A 172 -23.41 -2.09 29.66
N LYS A 173 -22.70 -0.96 29.83
CA LYS A 173 -21.25 -0.85 29.60
C LYS A 173 -20.41 -1.85 30.40
N ARG A 174 -20.81 -2.18 31.63
CA ARG A 174 -20.04 -3.08 32.51
C ARG A 174 -20.17 -4.55 32.09
N TYR A 175 -21.34 -4.95 31.57
CA TYR A 175 -21.51 -6.28 30.96
C TYR A 175 -20.92 -6.37 29.55
N TRP A 176 -20.86 -5.24 28.82
CA TRP A 176 -20.18 -5.12 27.52
C TRP A 176 -18.69 -5.47 27.59
N LEU A 177 -18.03 -5.14 28.71
CA LEU A 177 -16.62 -5.49 28.95
C LEU A 177 -16.38 -6.99 29.21
N LEU A 178 -17.39 -7.73 29.67
CA LEU A 178 -17.33 -9.18 29.89
C LEU A 178 -17.56 -9.99 28.60
N ILE A 179 -18.01 -9.35 27.53
CA ILE A 179 -18.26 -9.97 26.20
C ILE A 179 -17.23 -9.42 25.19
N LYS A 180 -15.96 -9.36 25.59
CA LYS A 180 -14.85 -8.90 24.72
C LYS A 180 -14.44 -9.88 23.61
N GLY A 181 -15.23 -10.93 23.38
CA GLY A 181 -14.94 -11.99 22.42
C GLY A 181 -15.74 -11.98 21.12
N GLN A 182 -16.83 -11.21 21.00
CA GLN A 182 -17.68 -11.23 19.79
C GLN A 182 -18.16 -9.83 19.41
N LYS A 183 -17.34 -9.13 18.63
CA LYS A 183 -17.61 -7.77 18.13
C LYS A 183 -18.74 -7.73 17.07
N ASN A 184 -19.08 -8.85 16.44
CA ASN A 184 -19.95 -8.85 15.26
C ASN A 184 -21.46 -8.86 15.58
N LEU A 185 -21.91 -9.38 16.73
CA LEU A 185 -23.34 -9.33 17.09
C LEU A 185 -23.82 -7.94 17.50
N ALA A 186 -22.95 -7.12 18.11
CA ALA A 186 -23.32 -5.83 18.68
C ALA A 186 -23.61 -4.77 17.60
N LEU A 187 -22.93 -4.84 16.46
CA LEU A 187 -23.20 -3.95 15.31
C LEU A 187 -24.56 -4.24 14.67
N MET A 188 -24.99 -5.51 14.68
CA MET A 188 -26.25 -5.91 14.03
C MET A 188 -27.49 -5.49 14.82
N VAL A 189 -27.45 -5.58 16.16
CA VAL A 189 -28.59 -5.15 17.01
C VAL A 189 -28.73 -3.63 17.06
N CYS A 190 -27.63 -2.87 17.04
CA CYS A 190 -27.68 -1.41 16.99
C CYS A 190 -28.29 -0.87 15.69
N ALA A 191 -28.07 -1.56 14.57
CA ALA A 191 -28.64 -1.17 13.28
C ALA A 191 -30.17 -1.38 13.22
N CYS A 192 -30.71 -2.40 13.89
CA CYS A 192 -32.14 -2.68 13.87
C CYS A 192 -32.98 -1.76 14.78
N THR A 193 -32.37 -1.05 15.74
CA THR A 193 -33.11 -0.16 16.67
C THR A 193 -33.06 1.32 16.32
N MET A 194 -32.30 1.72 15.29
CA MET A 194 -32.33 3.11 14.82
C MET A 194 -33.56 3.33 13.96
N LYS A 195 -34.61 3.91 14.55
CA LYS A 195 -35.71 4.53 13.79
C LYS A 195 -35.12 5.53 12.79
N PRO A 196 -35.61 5.59 11.54
CA PRO A 196 -35.32 6.72 10.68
C PRO A 196 -35.86 7.98 11.35
N TYR A 197 -34.99 8.98 11.50
CA TYR A 197 -35.40 10.35 11.83
C TYR A 197 -36.39 10.83 10.75
N GLN A 198 -37.63 11.07 11.15
CA GLN A 198 -38.54 12.04 10.53
C GLN A 198 -38.90 13.07 11.59
#